data_AF-A0AAE2Y0A5-F1
#
_entry.id   AF-A0AAE2Y0A5-F1
#
_cell.length_a   1.000
_cell.length_b   1.000
_cell.length_c   1.000
_cell.angle_alpha   90.00
_cell.angle_beta   90.00
_cell.angle_gamma   90.00
#
_symmetry.space_group_name_H-M   'P 1'
#
loop_
_entity.id
_entity.type
_entity.pdbx_description
1 polymer ?
#
loop_
_entity_poly.entity_id
_entity_poly.type
_entity_poly.pdbx_seq_one_letter_code
_entity_poly.pdbx_strand_id
1 'polypeptide(L)'
;QTMGGLTGTIFHHRYRNADFRLKSPHFKVVLAIVLPGLAAVLFGVWVAVNIPGWVMKSYIGILVIVMGFLCIFPLMYTFKWWKMYLVGIVSAFNKALSGGGFGPVTSTGKILGGLDPKVSVATTTYAEVPICLSGFIIWYFMEGIYTVWWFPAALCLGAILGAIIGPYVTAKIDTRWLKTIVGLLAIISGLYLCYTVLQGFDETFSSMAYSFIFKQLGVNYYPSIWDWISKELTKIVGGWFGF
;
A
#
# COMPACT_ATOMS: atom_id res chain seq x y z
N GLN A 1 6.20 4.19 6.61
CA GLN A 1 4.81 4.39 7.07
C GLN A 1 4.68 4.32 8.58
N THR A 2 5.30 3.35 9.26
CA THR A 2 5.32 3.29 10.75
C THR A 2 5.69 4.62 11.39
N MET A 3 6.75 5.29 10.92
CA MET A 3 7.17 6.60 11.42
C MET A 3 6.08 7.68 11.25
N GLY A 4 5.53 7.83 10.04
CA GLY A 4 4.42 8.76 9.79
C GLY A 4 3.15 8.40 10.56
N GLY A 5 2.83 7.12 10.73
CA GLY A 5 1.69 6.64 11.52
C GLY A 5 1.84 6.96 13.00
N LEU A 6 3.05 6.81 13.57
CA LEU A 6 3.34 7.18 14.96
C LEU A 6 3.14 8.68 15.16
N THR A 7 3.76 9.51 14.32
CA THR A 7 3.58 10.96 14.35
C THR A 7 2.10 11.33 14.19
N GLY A 8 1.43 10.77 13.19
CA GLY A 8 0.03 11.06 12.89
C GLY A 8 -0.89 10.68 14.04
N THR A 9 -0.64 9.55 14.70
CA THR A 9 -1.39 9.12 15.89
C THR A 9 -1.29 10.13 17.02
N ILE A 10 -0.09 10.64 17.30
CA ILE A 10 0.15 11.67 18.32
C ILE A 10 -0.64 12.94 17.99
N PHE A 11 -0.58 13.42 16.75
CA PHE A 11 -1.27 14.64 16.34
C PHE A 11 -2.79 14.46 16.25
N HIS A 12 -3.30 13.31 15.81
CA HIS A 12 -4.73 13.00 15.87
C HIS A 12 -5.25 13.01 17.31
N HIS A 13 -4.47 12.50 18.27
CA HIS A 13 -4.80 12.60 19.68
C HIS A 13 -4.81 14.05 20.17
N ARG A 14 -3.75 14.81 19.85
CA ARG A 14 -3.59 16.21 20.24
C ARG A 14 -4.71 17.11 19.71
N TYR A 15 -5.14 16.90 18.47
CA TYR A 15 -6.23 17.67 17.85
C TYR A 15 -7.64 17.13 18.19
N ARG A 16 -7.74 16.16 19.11
CA ARG A 16 -9.01 15.55 19.55
C ARG A 16 -9.81 14.91 18.42
N ASN A 17 -9.13 14.40 17.39
CA ASN A 17 -9.77 13.58 16.35
C ASN A 17 -10.12 12.18 16.89
N ALA A 18 -9.33 11.66 17.84
CA ALA A 18 -9.62 10.44 18.59
C ALA A 18 -8.87 10.42 19.94
N ASP A 19 -9.41 9.69 20.90
CA ASP A 19 -8.77 9.46 22.19
C ASP A 19 -8.06 8.10 22.23
N PHE A 20 -6.74 8.08 22.42
CA PHE A 20 -5.93 6.85 22.48
C PHE A 20 -5.42 6.52 23.88
N ARG A 21 -6.00 7.09 24.93
CA ARG A 21 -5.72 6.68 26.31
C ARG A 21 -6.04 5.20 26.51
N LEU A 22 -5.25 4.53 27.35
CA LEU A 22 -5.47 3.14 27.73
C LEU A 22 -6.92 2.96 28.21
N LYS A 23 -7.63 1.97 27.66
CA LYS A 23 -9.07 1.65 27.85
C LYS A 23 -10.08 2.53 27.10
N SER A 24 -9.67 3.52 26.30
CA SER A 24 -10.62 4.29 25.47
C SER A 24 -11.38 3.39 24.47
N PRO A 25 -12.62 3.73 24.07
CA PRO A 25 -13.35 2.96 23.07
C PRO A 25 -12.63 2.95 21.71
N HIS A 26 -11.95 4.03 21.35
CA HIS A 26 -11.18 4.12 20.10
C HIS A 26 -9.92 3.24 20.14
N PHE A 27 -9.29 3.08 21.31
CA PHE A 27 -8.18 2.16 21.48
C PHE A 27 -8.63 0.70 21.31
N LYS A 28 -9.82 0.33 21.82
CA LYS A 28 -10.40 -1.01 21.59
C LYS A 28 -10.64 -1.29 20.10
N VAL A 29 -11.10 -0.28 19.37
CA VAL A 29 -11.25 -0.34 17.90
C VAL A 29 -9.92 -0.60 17.21
N VAL A 30 -8.84 0.05 17.64
CA VAL A 30 -7.48 -0.20 17.11
C VAL A 30 -7.05 -1.64 17.39
N LEU A 31 -7.20 -2.12 18.62
CA LEU A 31 -6.86 -3.51 18.96
C LEU A 31 -7.67 -4.54 18.16
N ALA A 32 -8.96 -4.27 17.94
CA ALA A 32 -9.81 -5.13 17.12
C ALA A 32 -9.35 -5.22 15.66
N ILE A 33 -8.61 -4.24 15.16
CA ILE A 33 -8.01 -4.29 13.81
C ILE A 33 -6.64 -4.96 13.86
N VAL A 34 -5.79 -4.53 14.79
CA VAL A 34 -4.39 -4.92 14.86
C VAL A 34 -4.23 -6.39 15.19
N LEU A 35 -4.89 -6.88 16.23
CA LEU A 35 -4.70 -8.25 16.72
C LEU A 35 -4.96 -9.31 15.64
N PRO A 36 -6.12 -9.32 14.95
CA PRO A 36 -6.34 -10.27 13.87
C PRO A 36 -5.53 -9.92 12.61
N GLY A 37 -5.23 -8.63 12.40
CA GLY A 37 -4.44 -8.17 11.27
C GLY A 37 -2.99 -8.66 11.28
N LEU A 38 -2.35 -8.79 12.44
CA LEU A 38 -0.96 -9.27 12.55
C LEU A 38 -0.81 -10.70 11.99
N ALA A 39 -1.77 -11.59 12.22
CA ALA A 39 -1.77 -12.91 11.62
C ALA A 39 -1.93 -12.85 10.09
N ALA A 40 -2.76 -11.93 9.61
CA ALA A 40 -2.99 -11.72 8.18
C ALA A 40 -1.76 -11.15 7.45
N VAL A 41 -0.91 -10.39 8.14
CA VAL A 41 0.35 -9.87 7.58
C VAL A 41 1.30 -11.01 7.21
N LEU A 42 1.48 -12.00 8.11
CA LEU A 42 2.36 -13.15 7.86
C LEU A 42 1.95 -13.89 6.58
N PHE A 43 0.65 -14.18 6.45
CA PHE A 43 0.11 -14.84 5.27
C PHE A 43 0.22 -13.94 4.03
N GLY A 44 -0.05 -12.64 4.16
CA GLY A 44 0.02 -11.68 3.06
C GLY A 44 1.42 -11.53 2.47
N VAL A 45 2.47 -11.47 3.31
CA VAL A 45 3.86 -11.41 2.82
C VAL A 45 4.21 -12.68 2.04
N TRP A 46 3.84 -13.86 2.56
CA TRP A 46 4.08 -15.13 1.87
C TRP A 46 3.41 -15.18 0.49
N VAL A 47 2.14 -14.74 0.40
CA VAL A 47 1.44 -14.67 -0.89
C VAL A 47 2.07 -13.63 -1.83
N ALA A 48 2.50 -12.48 -1.31
CA ALA A 48 3.05 -11.38 -2.12
C ALA A 48 4.27 -11.81 -2.95
N VAL A 49 5.14 -12.65 -2.37
CA VAL A 49 6.37 -13.14 -3.02
C VAL A 49 6.06 -14.11 -4.18
N ASN A 50 4.89 -14.75 -4.17
CA ASN A 50 4.51 -15.76 -5.15
C ASN A 50 3.68 -15.21 -6.33
N ILE A 51 3.27 -13.94 -6.30
CA ILE A 51 2.40 -13.35 -7.32
C ILE A 51 3.21 -12.52 -8.32
N PRO A 52 3.00 -12.69 -9.64
CA PRO A 52 3.67 -11.88 -10.65
C PRO A 52 3.26 -10.40 -10.53
N GLY A 53 4.24 -9.50 -10.70
CA GLY A 53 4.06 -8.07 -10.42
C GLY A 53 2.95 -7.37 -11.21
N TRP A 54 2.63 -7.82 -12.43
CA TRP A 54 1.54 -7.25 -13.23
C TRP A 54 0.15 -7.57 -12.63
N VAL A 55 -0.04 -8.78 -12.08
CA VAL A 55 -1.27 -9.16 -11.37
C VAL A 55 -1.42 -8.32 -10.11
N MET A 56 -0.33 -8.16 -9.36
CA MET A 56 -0.33 -7.35 -8.14
C MET A 56 -0.70 -5.89 -8.44
N LYS A 57 -0.05 -5.25 -9.42
CA LYS A 57 -0.36 -3.86 -9.80
C LYS A 57 -1.81 -3.69 -10.28
N SER A 58 -2.32 -4.63 -11.09
CA SER A 58 -3.72 -4.63 -11.55
C SER A 58 -4.70 -4.72 -10.38
N TYR A 59 -4.44 -5.65 -9.46
CA TYR A 59 -5.24 -5.84 -8.25
C TYR A 59 -5.28 -4.57 -7.40
N ILE A 60 -4.13 -3.91 -7.18
CA ILE A 60 -4.04 -2.66 -6.40
C ILE A 60 -4.87 -1.56 -7.06
N GLY A 61 -4.73 -1.38 -8.38
CA GLY A 61 -5.46 -0.34 -9.12
C GLY A 61 -6.97 -0.50 -8.97
N ILE A 62 -7.49 -1.70 -9.26
CA ILE A 62 -8.92 -2.03 -9.13
C ILE A 62 -9.39 -1.83 -7.69
N LEU A 63 -8.62 -2.34 -6.71
CA LEU A 63 -8.98 -2.22 -5.30
C LEU A 63 -9.08 -0.77 -4.85
N VAL A 64 -8.12 0.07 -5.22
CA VAL A 64 -8.12 1.49 -4.84
C VAL A 64 -9.28 2.24 -5.50
N ILE A 65 -9.64 1.92 -6.75
CA ILE A 65 -10.83 2.48 -7.42
C ILE A 65 -12.10 2.09 -6.65
N VAL A 66 -12.29 0.80 -6.36
CA VAL A 66 -13.46 0.30 -5.64
C VAL A 66 -13.58 0.94 -4.27
N MET A 67 -12.47 1.03 -3.53
CA MET A 67 -12.46 1.67 -2.21
C MET A 67 -12.70 3.18 -2.27
N GLY A 68 -12.18 3.86 -3.31
CA GLY A 68 -12.47 5.27 -3.56
C GLY A 68 -13.96 5.50 -3.82
N PHE A 69 -14.60 4.63 -4.61
CA PHE A 69 -16.03 4.67 -4.86
C PHE A 69 -16.85 4.44 -3.58
N LEU A 70 -16.51 3.42 -2.79
CA LEU A 70 -17.16 3.12 -1.51
C LEU A 70 -16.96 4.21 -0.46
N CYS A 71 -15.87 4.99 -0.54
CA CYS A 71 -15.62 6.13 0.33
C CYS A 71 -16.60 7.29 0.03
N ILE A 72 -16.91 7.54 -1.25
CA ILE A 72 -17.86 8.58 -1.70
C ILE A 72 -19.31 8.12 -1.49
N PHE A 73 -19.61 6.87 -1.82
CA PHE A 73 -20.95 6.28 -1.74
C PHE A 73 -21.00 5.14 -0.70
N PRO A 74 -21.00 5.47 0.60
CA PRO A 74 -20.92 4.47 1.64
C PRO A 74 -22.21 3.65 1.77
N LEU A 75 -22.10 2.32 1.64
CA LEU A 75 -23.16 1.36 1.99
C LEU A 75 -23.17 1.11 3.51
N MET A 76 -24.03 1.82 4.24
CA MET A 76 -24.11 1.68 5.70
C MET A 76 -24.61 0.29 6.11
N TYR A 77 -24.00 -0.28 7.14
CA TYR A 77 -24.42 -1.54 7.75
C TYR A 77 -24.45 -1.43 9.27
N THR A 78 -25.21 -2.32 9.92
CA THR A 78 -25.28 -2.36 11.39
C THR A 78 -23.97 -2.85 12.01
N PHE A 79 -23.38 -2.03 12.87
CA PHE A 79 -22.13 -2.34 13.58
C PHE A 79 -22.18 -3.68 14.31
N LYS A 80 -21.18 -4.55 14.07
CA LYS A 80 -20.92 -5.76 14.85
C LYS A 80 -19.41 -5.96 14.98
N TRP A 81 -18.95 -6.35 16.16
CA TRP A 81 -17.51 -6.54 16.44
C TRP A 81 -16.84 -7.54 15.49
N TRP A 82 -17.53 -8.60 15.08
CA TRP A 82 -16.97 -9.59 14.16
C TRP A 82 -16.62 -8.99 12.78
N LYS A 83 -17.41 -8.03 12.29
CA LYS A 83 -17.13 -7.33 11.03
C LYS A 83 -15.87 -6.46 11.14
N MET A 84 -15.59 -5.95 12.34
CA MET A 84 -14.38 -5.17 12.60
C MET A 84 -13.12 -6.03 12.52
N TYR A 85 -13.18 -7.23 13.09
CA TYR A 85 -12.09 -8.20 12.99
C TYR A 85 -11.84 -8.57 11.52
N LEU A 86 -12.90 -8.82 10.74
CA LEU A 86 -12.78 -9.05 9.30
C LEU A 86 -12.16 -7.88 8.56
N VAL A 87 -12.61 -6.64 8.82
CA VAL A 87 -12.04 -5.44 8.20
C VAL A 87 -10.54 -5.38 8.49
N GLY A 88 -10.12 -5.68 9.72
CA GLY A 88 -8.70 -5.71 10.10
C GLY A 88 -7.89 -6.80 9.39
N ILE A 89 -8.44 -8.01 9.24
CA ILE A 89 -7.80 -9.11 8.49
C ILE A 89 -7.63 -8.71 7.03
N VAL A 90 -8.71 -8.29 6.37
CA VAL A 90 -8.69 -7.95 4.94
C VAL A 90 -7.78 -6.77 4.66
N SER A 91 -7.82 -5.74 5.51
CA SER A 91 -6.99 -4.56 5.32
C SER A 91 -5.51 -4.87 5.56
N ALA A 92 -5.17 -5.60 6.61
CA ALA A 92 -3.78 -5.95 6.93
C ALA A 92 -3.19 -6.93 5.91
N PHE A 93 -3.97 -7.91 5.45
CA PHE A 93 -3.59 -8.80 4.34
C PHE A 93 -3.29 -7.98 3.08
N ASN A 94 -4.21 -7.09 2.70
CA ASN A 94 -4.02 -6.22 1.55
C ASN A 94 -2.78 -5.32 1.70
N LYS A 95 -2.51 -4.85 2.91
CA LYS A 95 -1.33 -4.06 3.22
C LYS A 95 -0.04 -4.84 3.00
N ALA A 96 0.01 -6.07 3.48
CA ALA A 96 1.15 -6.96 3.33
C ALA A 96 1.37 -7.35 1.87
N LEU A 97 0.29 -7.57 1.10
CA LEU A 97 0.36 -7.86 -0.33
C LEU A 97 0.87 -6.69 -1.17
N SER A 98 0.30 -5.51 -0.95
CA SER A 98 0.44 -4.38 -1.89
C SER A 98 1.31 -3.23 -1.40
N GLY A 99 1.59 -3.16 -0.09
CA GLY A 99 2.11 -1.96 0.57
C GLY A 99 1.09 -0.81 0.69
N GLY A 100 -0.10 -0.94 0.10
CA GLY A 100 -1.14 0.08 -0.01
C GLY A 100 -2.52 -0.40 0.46
N GLY A 101 -3.59 0.36 0.17
CA GLY A 101 -4.98 -0.05 0.37
C GLY A 101 -5.50 -0.16 1.82
N PHE A 102 -4.63 -0.30 2.83
CA PHE A 102 -5.04 -0.41 4.24
C PHE A 102 -5.91 0.74 4.70
N GLY A 103 -5.50 1.97 4.35
CA GLY A 103 -6.18 3.21 4.70
C GLY A 103 -7.65 3.18 4.27
N PRO A 104 -7.94 3.15 2.95
CA PRO A 104 -9.30 3.12 2.42
C PRO A 104 -10.14 1.93 2.90
N VAL A 105 -9.57 0.72 2.99
CA VAL A 105 -10.33 -0.48 3.43
C VAL A 105 -10.76 -0.33 4.90
N THR A 106 -9.81 0.01 5.77
CA THR A 106 -10.05 0.14 7.20
C THR A 106 -10.93 1.36 7.51
N SER A 107 -10.63 2.52 6.90
CA SER A 107 -11.38 3.75 7.16
C SER A 107 -12.82 3.64 6.65
N THR A 108 -13.01 3.19 5.42
CA THR A 108 -14.33 3.00 4.81
C THR A 108 -15.10 1.94 5.57
N GLY A 109 -14.51 0.76 5.81
CA GLY A 109 -15.16 -0.33 6.55
C GLY A 109 -15.71 0.09 7.93
N LYS A 110 -14.98 0.96 8.65
CA LYS A 110 -15.42 1.55 9.92
C LYS A 110 -16.51 2.60 9.77
N ILE A 111 -16.41 3.47 8.76
CA ILE A 111 -17.43 4.48 8.45
C ILE A 111 -18.74 3.80 8.07
N LEU A 112 -18.67 2.73 7.27
CA LEU A 112 -19.83 1.91 6.92
C LEU A 112 -20.48 1.27 8.15
N GLY A 113 -19.67 0.92 9.15
CA GLY A 113 -20.13 0.44 10.46
C GLY A 113 -20.64 1.53 11.40
N GLY A 114 -20.80 2.79 10.94
CA GLY A 114 -21.36 3.88 11.73
C GLY A 114 -20.38 4.63 12.62
N LEU A 115 -19.06 4.37 12.51
CA LEU A 115 -18.06 5.13 13.26
C LEU A 115 -17.88 6.52 12.65
N ASP A 116 -17.71 7.53 13.50
CA ASP A 116 -17.41 8.89 13.04
C ASP A 116 -16.18 8.89 12.10
N PRO A 117 -16.22 9.57 10.94
CA PRO A 117 -15.12 9.51 9.98
C PRO A 117 -13.80 10.07 10.47
N LYS A 118 -13.78 11.09 11.35
CA LYS A 118 -12.52 11.62 11.92
C LYS A 118 -11.90 10.59 12.85
N VAL A 119 -12.73 9.95 13.67
CA VAL A 119 -12.31 8.84 14.54
C VAL A 119 -11.84 7.64 13.72
N SER A 120 -12.53 7.35 12.61
CA SER A 120 -12.18 6.26 11.70
C SER A 120 -10.79 6.47 11.11
N VAL A 121 -10.52 7.64 10.52
CA VAL A 121 -9.19 7.96 9.97
C VAL A 121 -8.12 7.87 11.05
N ALA A 122 -8.33 8.51 12.21
CA ALA A 122 -7.36 8.51 13.31
C ALA A 122 -7.04 7.08 13.80
N THR A 123 -8.05 6.25 14.02
CA THR A 123 -7.86 4.85 14.45
C THR A 123 -7.23 3.99 13.34
N THR A 124 -7.40 4.33 12.06
CA THR A 124 -6.70 3.66 10.95
C THR A 124 -5.22 3.96 11.00
N THR A 125 -4.86 5.25 11.15
CA THR A 125 -3.47 5.69 11.26
C THR A 125 -2.76 5.00 12.42
N TYR A 126 -3.43 4.85 13.56
CA TYR A 126 -2.84 4.13 14.69
C TYR A 126 -2.71 2.62 14.43
N ALA A 127 -3.75 1.98 13.88
CA ALA A 127 -3.68 0.55 13.55
C ALA A 127 -2.61 0.22 12.50
N GLU A 128 -2.30 1.16 11.60
CA GLU A 128 -1.27 0.99 10.57
C GLU A 128 0.14 0.88 11.14
N VAL A 129 0.42 1.48 12.30
CA VAL A 129 1.75 1.47 12.94
C VAL A 129 2.26 0.05 13.21
N PRO A 130 1.59 -0.77 14.04
CA PRO A 130 2.05 -2.12 14.35
C PRO A 130 1.98 -3.04 13.12
N ILE A 131 0.98 -2.87 12.26
CA ILE A 131 0.84 -3.66 11.02
C ILE A 131 2.04 -3.43 10.10
N CYS A 132 2.38 -2.18 9.79
CA CYS A 132 3.51 -1.86 8.93
C CYS A 132 4.85 -2.19 9.58
N LEU A 133 4.98 -2.01 10.90
CA LEU A 133 6.19 -2.42 11.62
C LEU A 133 6.40 -3.93 11.54
N SER A 134 5.34 -4.72 11.76
CA SER A 134 5.41 -6.18 11.66
C SER A 134 5.77 -6.63 10.24
N GLY A 135 5.13 -6.06 9.22
CA GLY A 135 5.44 -6.36 7.82
C GLY A 135 6.89 -6.02 7.46
N PHE A 136 7.41 -4.88 7.92
CA PHE A 136 8.80 -4.50 7.72
C PHE A 136 9.78 -5.46 8.42
N ILE A 137 9.49 -5.86 9.67
CA ILE A 137 10.33 -6.81 10.41
C ILE A 137 10.38 -8.16 9.68
N ILE A 138 9.22 -8.69 9.28
CA ILE A 138 9.13 -9.97 8.55
C ILE A 138 9.93 -9.90 7.24
N TRP A 139 9.71 -8.85 6.45
CA TRP A 139 10.43 -8.62 5.20
C TRP A 139 11.94 -8.50 5.41
N TYR A 140 12.37 -7.74 6.43
CA TYR A 140 13.78 -7.55 6.77
C TYR A 140 14.48 -8.87 7.10
N PHE A 141 13.81 -9.78 7.82
CA PHE A 141 14.33 -11.12 8.09
C PHE A 141 14.35 -12.05 6.87
N MET A 142 13.46 -11.86 5.90
CA MET A 142 13.40 -12.69 4.69
C MET A 142 14.41 -12.29 3.60
N GLU A 143 14.55 -11.00 3.32
CA GLU A 143 15.40 -10.50 2.22
C GLU A 143 16.80 -10.03 2.66
N GLY A 144 17.02 -9.76 3.95
CA GLY A 144 18.32 -9.32 4.47
C GLY A 144 18.59 -7.80 4.32
N ILE A 145 19.84 -7.39 4.58
CA ILE A 145 20.24 -5.98 4.68
C ILE A 145 20.45 -5.36 3.30
N TYR A 146 19.68 -4.31 3.00
CA TYR A 146 19.96 -3.42 1.87
C TYR A 146 21.06 -2.41 2.22
N THR A 147 21.93 -2.12 1.25
CA THR A 147 23.11 -1.24 1.40
C THR A 147 22.79 0.26 1.28
N VAL A 148 21.58 0.66 0.86
CA VAL A 148 21.24 2.07 0.59
C VAL A 148 20.10 2.57 1.49
N TRP A 149 20.45 3.10 2.66
CA TRP A 149 19.50 3.60 3.67
C TRP A 149 18.96 5.02 3.43
N TRP A 150 19.58 5.77 2.51
CA TRP A 150 19.20 7.15 2.23
C TRP A 150 17.76 7.29 1.70
N PHE A 151 17.35 6.40 0.80
CA PHE A 151 16.02 6.47 0.18
C PHE A 151 14.88 6.21 1.18
N PRO A 152 14.90 5.14 2.02
CA PRO A 152 13.95 4.98 3.11
C PRO A 152 13.94 6.14 4.11
N ALA A 153 15.10 6.73 4.41
CA ALA A 153 15.21 7.87 5.33
C ALA A 153 14.48 9.12 4.80
N ALA A 154 14.68 9.46 3.52
CA ALA A 154 13.99 10.57 2.87
C ALA A 154 12.46 10.37 2.85
N LEU A 155 11.99 9.14 2.56
CA LEU A 155 10.57 8.80 2.62
C LEU A 155 10.00 8.91 4.04
N CYS A 156 10.76 8.51 5.06
CA CYS A 156 10.36 8.68 6.45
C CYS A 156 10.21 10.16 6.82
N LEU A 157 11.13 11.02 6.39
CA LEU A 157 11.05 12.46 6.62
C LEU A 157 9.77 13.05 6.02
N GLY A 158 9.49 12.75 4.74
CA GLY A 158 8.26 13.20 4.07
C GLY A 158 7.00 12.69 4.77
N ALA A 159 7.00 11.43 5.20
CA ALA A 159 5.87 10.85 5.94
C ALA A 159 5.63 11.52 7.30
N ILE A 160 6.69 11.88 8.04
CA ILE A 160 6.59 12.58 9.33
C ILE A 160 5.99 13.97 9.11
N LEU A 161 6.51 14.75 8.14
CA LEU A 161 6.01 16.09 7.85
C LEU A 161 4.54 16.07 7.44
N GLY A 162 4.16 15.17 6.53
CA GLY A 162 2.77 14.97 6.12
C GLY A 162 1.86 14.57 7.29
N ALA A 163 2.37 13.77 8.23
CA ALA A 163 1.62 13.32 9.40
C ALA A 163 1.45 14.38 10.51
N ILE A 164 2.14 15.51 10.43
CA ILE A 164 1.88 16.68 11.29
C ILE A 164 0.71 17.48 10.73
N ILE A 165 0.75 17.75 9.42
CA ILE A 165 -0.21 18.62 8.73
C ILE A 165 -1.56 17.89 8.52
N GLY A 166 -1.53 16.61 8.15
CA GLY A 166 -2.71 15.82 7.82
C GLY A 166 -3.77 15.78 8.93
N PRO A 167 -3.41 15.44 10.19
CA PRO A 167 -4.35 15.44 11.30
C PRO A 167 -4.95 16.82 11.62
N TYR A 168 -4.18 17.90 11.43
CA TYR A 168 -4.67 19.27 11.60
C TYR A 168 -5.75 19.61 10.56
N VAL A 169 -5.48 19.32 9.28
CA VAL A 169 -6.42 19.52 8.19
C VAL A 169 -7.68 18.68 8.39
N THR A 170 -7.52 17.41 8.79
CA THR A 170 -8.63 16.48 9.09
C THR A 170 -9.51 17.00 10.23
N ALA A 171 -8.93 17.68 11.22
CA ALA A 171 -9.68 18.26 12.33
C ALA A 171 -10.57 19.43 11.87
N LYS A 172 -10.07 20.25 10.93
CA LYS A 172 -10.70 21.48 10.46
C LYS A 172 -11.71 21.30 9.33
N ILE A 173 -11.49 20.34 8.44
CA ILE A 173 -12.38 20.12 7.28
C ILE A 173 -13.62 19.33 7.71
N ASP A 174 -14.76 19.69 7.11
CA ASP A 174 -16.00 18.94 7.27
C ASP A 174 -15.88 17.53 6.68
N THR A 175 -16.42 16.58 7.44
CA THR A 175 -16.42 15.16 7.11
C THR A 175 -16.93 14.84 5.70
N ARG A 176 -17.93 15.58 5.18
CA ARG A 176 -18.47 15.39 3.83
C ARG A 176 -17.43 15.70 2.76
N TRP A 177 -16.75 16.85 2.88
CA TRP A 177 -15.70 17.27 1.94
C TRP A 177 -14.47 16.37 2.03
N LEU A 178 -14.07 15.99 3.23
CA LEU A 178 -12.94 15.08 3.44
C LEU A 178 -13.15 13.75 2.71
N LYS A 179 -14.34 13.15 2.83
CA LYS A 179 -14.71 11.91 2.13
C LYS A 179 -14.61 12.07 0.62
N THR A 180 -15.20 13.14 0.06
CA THR A 180 -15.20 13.38 -1.38
C THR A 180 -13.78 13.57 -1.92
N ILE A 181 -12.95 14.37 -1.25
CA ILE A 181 -11.56 14.63 -1.68
C ILE A 181 -10.75 13.33 -1.65
N VAL A 182 -10.78 12.60 -0.54
CA VAL A 182 -10.02 11.34 -0.39
C VAL A 182 -10.49 10.29 -1.39
N GLY A 183 -11.81 10.15 -1.57
CA GLY A 183 -12.39 9.21 -2.52
C GLY A 183 -12.01 9.53 -3.97
N LEU A 184 -12.09 10.80 -4.38
CA LEU A 184 -11.70 11.22 -5.73
C LEU A 184 -10.21 11.00 -5.98
N LEU A 185 -9.35 11.40 -5.04
CA LEU A 185 -7.90 11.16 -5.15
C LEU A 185 -7.59 9.66 -5.26
N ALA A 186 -8.30 8.81 -4.52
CA ALA A 186 -8.15 7.36 -4.63
C ALA A 186 -8.56 6.86 -6.02
N ILE A 187 -9.73 7.26 -6.53
CA ILE A 187 -10.21 6.85 -7.87
C ILE A 187 -9.21 7.28 -8.94
N ILE A 188 -8.76 8.54 -8.92
CA ILE A 188 -7.78 9.06 -9.89
C ILE A 188 -6.47 8.28 -9.82
N SER A 189 -5.94 8.06 -8.61
CA SER A 189 -4.69 7.32 -8.41
C SER A 189 -4.81 5.87 -8.89
N GLY A 190 -5.95 5.23 -8.65
CA GLY A 190 -6.24 3.88 -9.09
C GLY A 190 -6.38 3.78 -10.61
N LEU A 191 -7.09 4.72 -11.24
CA LEU A 191 -7.20 4.81 -12.71
C LEU A 191 -5.84 5.02 -13.37
N TYR A 192 -5.01 5.90 -12.82
CA TYR A 192 -3.65 6.12 -13.29
C TYR A 192 -2.78 4.85 -13.17
N LEU A 193 -2.90 4.12 -12.06
CA LEU A 193 -2.21 2.85 -11.91
C LEU A 193 -2.70 1.80 -12.93
N CYS A 194 -4.00 1.68 -13.17
CA CYS A 194 -4.53 0.81 -14.21
C CYS A 194 -4.02 1.19 -15.60
N TYR A 195 -3.94 2.50 -15.91
CA TYR A 195 -3.40 2.99 -17.17
C TYR A 195 -1.91 2.62 -17.34
N THR A 196 -1.09 2.83 -16.32
CA THR A 196 0.34 2.46 -16.38
C THR A 196 0.56 0.95 -16.51
N VAL A 197 -0.31 0.14 -15.90
CA VAL A 197 -0.29 -1.32 -16.08
C VAL A 197 -0.64 -1.71 -17.51
N LEU A 198 -1.66 -1.09 -18.11
CA LEU A 198 -2.05 -1.37 -19.50
C LEU A 198 -0.91 -1.04 -20.47
N GLN A 199 -0.25 0.11 -20.30
CA GLN A 199 0.93 0.46 -21.10
C GLN A 199 2.07 -0.57 -20.95
N GLY A 200 2.38 -0.97 -19.71
CA GLY A 200 3.41 -1.98 -19.47
C GLY A 200 3.04 -3.37 -20.00
N PHE A 201 1.74 -3.69 -20.07
CA PHE A 201 1.25 -4.95 -20.64
C PHE A 201 1.45 -4.99 -22.16
N ASP A 202 1.15 -3.89 -22.86
CA ASP A 202 1.42 -3.75 -24.30
C ASP A 202 2.91 -3.91 -24.62
N GLU A 203 3.79 -3.28 -23.84
CA GLU A 203 5.25 -3.44 -24.00
C GLU A 203 5.71 -4.89 -23.73
N THR A 204 5.14 -5.55 -22.73
CA THR A 204 5.50 -6.94 -22.38
C THR A 204 5.05 -7.93 -23.46
N PHE A 205 3.84 -7.76 -24.00
CA PHE A 205 3.33 -8.60 -25.10
C PHE A 205 4.12 -8.38 -26.38
N SER A 206 4.45 -7.11 -26.67
CA SER A 206 5.30 -6.74 -27.80
C SER A 206 6.68 -7.40 -27.67
N SER A 207 7.32 -7.30 -26.50
CA SER A 207 8.61 -7.95 -26.19
C SER A 207 8.54 -9.48 -26.28
N MET A 208 7.47 -10.11 -25.78
CA MET A 208 7.24 -11.56 -25.93
C MET A 208 7.07 -11.96 -27.39
N ALA A 209 6.24 -11.24 -28.15
CA ALA A 209 6.02 -11.49 -29.58
C ALA A 209 7.31 -11.34 -30.38
N TYR A 210 8.08 -10.27 -30.15
CA TYR A 210 9.37 -10.08 -30.80
C TYR A 210 10.36 -11.17 -30.39
N SER A 211 10.47 -11.51 -29.11
CA SER A 211 11.37 -12.59 -28.67
C SER A 211 11.04 -13.93 -29.34
N PHE A 212 9.75 -14.21 -29.58
CA PHE A 212 9.29 -15.42 -30.26
C PHE A 212 9.62 -15.41 -31.75
N ILE A 213 9.36 -14.30 -32.44
CA ILE A 213 9.67 -14.11 -33.87
C ILE A 213 11.18 -14.20 -34.11
N PHE A 214 11.98 -13.47 -33.34
CA PHE A 214 13.43 -13.46 -33.47
C PHE A 214 14.05 -14.83 -33.15
N LYS A 215 13.49 -15.57 -32.19
CA LYS A 215 13.88 -16.96 -31.91
C LYS A 215 13.62 -17.89 -33.11
N GLN A 216 12.53 -17.70 -33.85
CA GLN A 216 12.29 -18.44 -35.10
C GLN A 216 13.27 -18.05 -36.21
N LEU A 217 13.73 -16.80 -36.22
CA LEU A 217 14.71 -16.29 -37.18
C LEU A 217 16.17 -16.62 -36.80
N GLY A 218 16.41 -17.27 -35.65
CA GLY A 218 17.75 -17.56 -35.16
C GLY A 218 18.55 -16.33 -34.71
N VAL A 219 17.88 -15.19 -34.52
CA VAL A 219 18.50 -13.91 -34.13
C VAL A 219 18.18 -13.62 -32.67
N ASN A 220 19.16 -13.10 -31.92
CA ASN A 220 18.94 -12.70 -30.53
C ASN A 220 18.14 -11.40 -30.46
N TYR A 221 16.98 -11.42 -29.79
CA TYR A 221 16.17 -10.23 -29.53
C TYR A 221 16.70 -9.47 -28.31
N TYR A 222 16.78 -8.15 -28.44
CA TYR A 222 17.13 -7.22 -27.38
C TYR A 222 16.02 -6.18 -27.24
N PRO A 223 15.33 -6.11 -26.09
CA PRO A 223 14.23 -5.17 -25.88
C PRO A 223 14.66 -3.70 -25.94
N SER A 224 15.93 -3.42 -25.63
CA SER A 224 16.52 -2.09 -25.69
C SER A 224 17.93 -2.11 -26.26
N ILE A 225 18.40 -0.97 -26.79
CA ILE A 225 19.77 -0.82 -27.28
C ILE A 225 20.80 -1.01 -26.14
N TRP A 226 20.40 -0.69 -24.91
CA TRP A 226 21.22 -0.83 -23.71
C TRP A 226 21.41 -2.29 -23.31
N ASP A 227 20.41 -3.15 -23.49
CA ASP A 227 20.55 -4.60 -23.29
C ASP A 227 21.53 -5.22 -24.28
N TRP A 228 21.52 -4.74 -25.53
CA TRP A 228 22.48 -5.15 -26.54
C TRP A 228 23.90 -4.69 -26.20
N ILE A 229 24.06 -3.40 -25.86
CA ILE A 229 25.35 -2.83 -25.44
C ILE A 229 25.91 -3.55 -24.21
N SER A 230 25.06 -3.81 -23.20
CA SER A 230 25.42 -4.55 -21.99
C SER A 230 25.98 -5.94 -22.33
N LYS A 231 25.27 -6.72 -23.15
CA LYS A 231 25.70 -8.08 -23.51
C LYS A 231 26.97 -8.08 -24.35
N GLU A 232 27.12 -7.12 -25.26
CA GLU A 232 28.32 -7.04 -26.10
C GLU A 232 29.55 -6.56 -25.31
N LEU A 233 29.36 -5.58 -24.41
CA LEU A 233 30.39 -5.21 -23.42
C LEU A 233 30.74 -6.39 -22.51
N THR A 234 29.77 -7.21 -22.10
CA THR A 234 30.04 -8.39 -21.25
C THR A 234 30.83 -9.45 -22.00
N LYS A 235 30.62 -9.65 -23.30
CA LYS A 235 31.49 -10.52 -24.12
C LYS A 235 32.91 -9.96 -24.25
N ILE A 236 33.03 -8.66 -24.49
CA ILE A 236 34.33 -7.99 -24.62
C ILE A 236 35.08 -8.06 -23.30
N VAL A 237 34.46 -7.71 -22.17
CA VAL A 237 35.09 -7.70 -20.85
C VAL A 237 35.28 -9.11 -20.28
N GLY A 238 34.32 -10.02 -20.48
CA GLY A 238 34.43 -11.43 -20.09
C GLY A 238 35.55 -12.18 -20.82
N GLY A 239 35.83 -11.81 -22.08
CA GLY A 239 37.00 -12.30 -22.83
C GLY A 239 38.35 -11.85 -22.26
N TRP A 240 38.40 -10.76 -21.49
CA TRP A 240 39.62 -10.28 -20.83
C TRP A 240 39.83 -10.88 -19.43
N PHE A 241 38.78 -11.39 -18.77
CA PHE A 241 38.84 -11.86 -17.38
C PHE A 241 38.62 -13.38 -17.18
N GLY A 242 38.49 -14.18 -18.25
CA GLY A 242 38.65 -15.64 -18.20
C GLY A 242 38.01 -16.34 -17.00
N PHE A 243 36.69 -16.25 -16.88
CA PHE A 243 35.87 -17.13 -16.04
C PHE A 243 34.81 -17.80 -16.91
#